data_AF-A0A8X8IY86-F1
#
_entry.id   AF-A0A8X8IY86-F1
#
_cell.length_a   1.000
_cell.length_b   1.000
_cell.length_c   1.000
_cell.angle_alpha   90.00
_cell.angle_beta   90.00
_cell.angle_gamma   90.00
#
_symmetry.space_group_name_H-M   'P 1'
#
loop_
_entity.id
_entity.type
_entity.pdbx_description
1 polymer ?
#
loop_
_entity_poly.entity_id
_entity_poly.type
_entity_poly.pdbx_seq_one_letter_code
_entity_poly.pdbx_strand_id
1 'polypeptide(L)'
;MQSQVVCRGCTSVLLYPSGATNVCCALCSSVTSIPSPGMDMAQLICRGCRSLLMYPHGATTVRCSCCHVVNVAPGKMQNFMNKI
;
A
#
# COMPACT_ATOMS: atom_id res chain seq x y z
N MET A 1 20.97 -10.13 5.33
CA MET A 1 20.97 -8.78 4.71
C MET A 1 19.93 -7.95 5.42
N GLN A 2 20.22 -6.69 5.74
CA GLN A 2 19.22 -5.77 6.30
C GLN A 2 19.00 -4.65 5.28
N SER A 3 17.75 -4.26 5.11
CA SER A 3 17.33 -3.19 4.20
C SER A 3 16.75 -2.04 5.01
N GLN A 4 16.66 -0.87 4.39
CA GLN A 4 16.17 0.35 5.03
C GLN A 4 14.96 0.92 4.28
N VAL A 5 13.99 1.45 5.01
CA VAL A 5 12.84 2.16 4.46
C VAL A 5 12.62 3.45 5.24
N VAL A 6 12.24 4.51 4.54
CA VAL A 6 11.85 5.78 5.17
C VAL A 6 10.35 5.72 5.50
N CYS A 7 10.00 5.93 6.76
CA CYS A 7 8.60 6.02 7.17
C CYS A 7 7.93 7.24 6.56
N ARG A 8 6.79 7.06 5.89
CA ARG A 8 6.02 8.19 5.31
C ARG A 8 5.32 9.07 6.35
N GLY A 9 5.08 8.56 7.56
CA GLY A 9 4.40 9.29 8.63
C GLY A 9 5.34 10.21 9.42
N CYS A 10 6.53 9.73 9.75
CA CYS A 10 7.45 10.41 10.65
C CYS A 10 8.89 10.56 10.08
N THR A 11 9.09 10.27 8.79
CA THR A 11 10.37 10.44 8.05
C THR A 11 11.59 9.71 8.61
N SER A 12 11.42 8.90 9.66
CA SER A 12 12.50 8.12 10.25
C SER A 12 12.89 6.93 9.37
N VAL A 13 14.19 6.64 9.33
CA VAL A 13 14.73 5.45 8.68
C VAL A 13 14.48 4.25 9.58
N LEU A 14 13.81 3.23 9.06
CA LEU A 14 13.53 1.96 9.71
C LEU A 14 14.40 0.89 9.07
N LEU A 15 15.22 0.22 9.88
CA LEU A 15 15.92 -0.99 9.46
C LEU A 15 14.97 -2.19 9.56
N TYR A 16 14.98 -3.03 8.55
CA TYR A 16 14.18 -4.24 8.51
C TYR A 16 14.96 -5.40 7.88
N PRO A 17 14.67 -6.65 8.28
CA PRO A 17 15.27 -7.81 7.64
C PRO A 17 14.79 -7.93 6.19
N SER A 18 15.72 -8.14 5.26
CA SER A 18 15.39 -8.32 3.86
C SER A 18 14.43 -9.50 3.67
N GLY A 19 13.23 -9.22 3.17
CA GLY A 19 12.13 -10.19 3.07
C GLY A 19 10.85 -9.74 3.78
N ALA A 20 10.90 -8.71 4.64
CA ALA A 20 9.69 -8.15 5.22
C ALA A 20 8.87 -7.39 4.15
N THR A 21 7.59 -7.72 4.04
CA THR A 21 6.61 -7.05 3.16
C THR A 21 5.97 -5.83 3.81
N ASN A 22 5.97 -5.77 5.14
CA ASN A 22 5.41 -4.67 5.90
C ASN A 22 6.34 -4.34 7.07
N VAL A 23 6.64 -3.06 7.23
CA VAL A 23 7.46 -2.54 8.33
C VAL A 23 6.62 -1.56 9.12
N CYS A 24 6.32 -1.90 10.37
CA CYS A 24 5.66 -0.99 11.29
C CYS A 24 6.68 0.01 11.84
N CYS A 25 6.40 1.30 11.71
CA CYS A 25 7.23 2.29 12.34
C CYS A 25 7.09 2.23 13.86
N ALA A 26 8.19 2.02 14.59
CA ALA A 26 8.17 2.02 16.05
C ALA A 26 7.84 3.41 16.66
N LEU A 27 7.96 4.48 15.88
CA LEU A 27 7.78 5.86 16.35
C LEU A 27 6.36 6.38 16.17
N CYS A 28 5.75 6.16 15.00
CA CYS A 28 4.42 6.66 14.67
C CYS A 28 3.40 5.55 14.38
N SER A 29 3.76 4.29 14.61
CA SER A 29 2.94 3.08 14.35
C SER A 29 2.44 2.93 12.90
N SER A 30 2.93 3.77 11.98
CA SER A 30 2.55 3.74 10.57
C SER A 30 3.15 2.51 9.90
N VAL A 31 2.31 1.69 9.28
CA VAL A 31 2.72 0.54 8.49
C VAL A 31 3.20 1.02 7.12
N THR A 32 4.45 0.72 6.78
CA THR A 32 5.02 1.00 5.46
C THR A 32 5.17 -0.33 4.72
N SER A 33 4.40 -0.52 3.66
CA SER A 33 4.52 -1.72 2.81
C SER A 33 5.71 -1.57 1.87
N ILE A 34 6.57 -2.58 1.84
CA ILE A 34 7.73 -2.64 0.96
C ILE A 34 7.30 -3.39 -0.31
N PRO A 35 7.50 -2.81 -1.51
CA PRO A 35 7.27 -3.55 -2.74
C PRO A 35 8.31 -4.66 -2.85
N SER A 36 7.89 -5.91 -2.64
CA SER A 36 8.70 -7.09 -2.91
C SER A 36 8.64 -7.43 -4.41
N PRO A 37 9.69 -8.05 -4.98
CA PRO A 37 9.77 -8.38 -6.41
C PRO A 37 8.78 -9.47 -6.90
N GLY A 38 7.70 -9.73 -6.16
CA GLY A 38 6.57 -10.56 -6.57
C GLY A 38 5.21 -10.01 -6.12
N MET A 39 5.17 -8.74 -5.67
CA MET A 39 3.95 -8.08 -5.27
C MET A 39 3.23 -7.54 -6.52
N ASP A 40 2.10 -8.14 -6.84
CA ASP A 40 1.22 -7.66 -7.89
C ASP A 40 0.75 -6.24 -7.52
N MET A 41 0.95 -5.29 -8.43
CA MET A 41 0.55 -3.89 -8.24
C MET A 41 -0.72 -3.66 -9.03
N ALA A 42 -1.77 -3.23 -8.34
CA ALA A 42 -3.02 -2.83 -8.96
C ALA A 42 -3.04 -1.32 -9.17
N GLN A 43 -3.88 -0.88 -10.10
CA GLN A 43 -4.07 0.52 -10.43
C GLN A 43 -5.50 0.92 -10.13
N LEU A 44 -5.69 2.10 -9.53
CA LEU A 44 -7.01 2.70 -9.41
C LEU A 44 -6.94 4.18 -9.76
N ILE A 45 -8.05 4.71 -10.24
CA ILE A 45 -8.19 6.13 -10.54
C ILE A 45 -8.75 6.81 -9.30
N CYS A 46 -8.08 7.87 -8.84
CA CYS A 46 -8.56 8.63 -7.70
C CYS A 46 -9.92 9.29 -8.02
N ARG A 47 -10.92 9.14 -7.14
CA ARG A 47 -12.22 9.80 -7.31
C ARG A 47 -12.18 11.32 -7.13
N GLY A 48 -11.19 11.86 -6.41
CA GLY A 48 -11.04 13.30 -6.18
C GLY A 48 -10.36 14.02 -7.35
N CYS A 49 -9.13 13.62 -7.68
CA CYS A 49 -8.31 14.31 -8.69
C CYS A 49 -8.12 13.54 -10.00
N ARG A 50 -8.76 12.37 -10.17
CA ARG A 50 -8.59 11.48 -11.34
C ARG A 50 -7.16 11.03 -11.63
N SER A 51 -6.23 11.22 -10.70
CA SER A 51 -4.86 10.71 -10.83
C SER A 51 -4.86 9.19 -10.73
N LEU A 52 -4.06 8.54 -11.58
CA LEU A 52 -3.79 7.11 -11.49
C LEU A 52 -2.89 6.83 -10.28
N LEU A 53 -3.35 5.94 -9.41
CA LEU A 53 -2.68 5.53 -8.18
C LEU A 53 -2.30 4.05 -8.32
N MET A 54 -1.02 3.75 -8.13
CA MET A 54 -0.53 2.39 -7.99
C MET A 54 -0.57 1.99 -6.52
N TYR A 55 -1.10 0.80 -6.25
CA TYR A 55 -1.22 0.28 -4.91
C TYR A 55 -0.95 -1.24 -4.88
N PRO A 56 -0.46 -1.77 -3.76
CA PRO A 56 -0.22 -3.20 -3.63
C PRO A 56 -1.55 -3.96 -3.65
N HIS A 57 -1.61 -5.02 -4.47
CA HIS A 57 -2.80 -5.84 -4.60
C HIS A 57 -3.15 -6.46 -3.23
N GLY A 58 -4.40 -6.23 -2.78
CA GLY A 58 -4.85 -6.58 -1.43
C GLY A 58 -5.03 -5.40 -0.47
N ALA A 59 -4.60 -4.18 -0.83
CA ALA A 59 -5.02 -2.99 -0.07
C ALA A 59 -6.54 -2.79 -0.20
N THR A 60 -7.22 -2.50 0.91
CA THR A 60 -8.66 -2.17 0.93
C THR A 60 -8.92 -0.69 0.66
N THR A 61 -7.98 0.17 1.09
CA THR A 61 -8.07 1.62 0.95
C THR A 61 -6.71 2.19 0.53
N VAL A 62 -6.76 3.19 -0.35
CA VAL A 62 -5.59 3.85 -0.91
C VAL A 62 -5.79 5.35 -0.83
N ARG A 63 -4.97 6.00 -0.01
CA ARG A 63 -4.99 7.46 0.12
C ARG A 63 -4.25 8.09 -1.06
N CYS A 64 -4.91 9.00 -1.76
CA CYS A 64 -4.29 9.73 -2.86
C CYS A 64 -3.23 10.70 -2.34
N SER A 65 -2.01 10.65 -2.88
CA SER A 65 -0.96 11.62 -2.52
C SER A 65 -1.21 13.03 -3.06
N CYS A 66 -2.07 13.18 -4.08
CA CYS A 66 -2.35 14.47 -4.73
C CYS A 66 -3.48 15.25 -4.05
N CYS A 67 -4.57 14.58 -3.65
CA CYS A 67 -5.74 15.23 -3.04
C CYS A 67 -6.09 14.71 -1.64
N HIS A 68 -5.27 13.81 -1.07
CA HIS A 68 -5.49 13.16 0.22
C HIS A 68 -6.80 12.38 0.39
N VAL A 69 -7.62 12.27 -0.66
CA VAL A 69 -8.85 11.48 -0.69
C VAL A 69 -8.52 9.99 -0.54
N VAL A 70 -9.23 9.32 0.38
CA VAL A 70 -9.16 7.87 0.54
C VAL A 70 -10.03 7.22 -0.53
N ASN A 71 -9.40 6.42 -1.39
CA ASN A 71 -10.08 5.67 -2.43
C ASN A 71 -10.25 4.24 -1.94
N VAL A 72 -11.46 3.71 -2.04
CA VAL A 72 -11.71 2.30 -1.78
C VAL A 72 -11.17 1.53 -2.97
N ALA A 73 -10.13 0.72 -2.74
CA ALA A 73 -9.66 -0.20 -3.74
C ALA A 73 -10.71 -1.31 -3.89
N PRO A 74 -10.91 -1.86 -5.10
CA PRO A 74 -11.60 -3.13 -5.25
C PRO A 74 -10.77 -4.20 -4.55
N GLY A 75 -10.98 -4.35 -3.24
CA GLY A 75 -10.54 -5.49 -2.48
C GLY A 75 -11.20 -6.72 -3.08
N LYS A 76 -10.47 -7.84 -3.08
CA LYS A 76 -10.83 -9.13 -3.66
C LYS A 76 -12.22 -9.63 -3.20
N MET A 77 -13.29 -9.04 -3.73
CA MET A 77 -14.68 -9.44 -3.57
C MET A 77 -15.33 -9.52 -4.96
N GLN A 78 -14.60 -10.11 -5.90
CA GLN A 78 -15.08 -10.38 -7.26
C GLN A 78 -15.16 -11.87 -7.59
N ASN A 79 -15.18 -12.77 -6.60
CA ASN A 79 -15.23 -14.22 -6.92
C ASN A 79 -16.15 -15.10 -6.05
N PHE A 80 -17.25 -14.56 -5.51
CA PHE A 80 -18.36 -15.38 -4.98
C PHE A 80 -19.69 -15.13 -5.71
N MET A 81 -19.64 -14.74 -6.99
CA MET A 81 -20.83 -14.62 -7.84
C MET A 81 -20.63 -15.18 -9.25
N ASN A 82 -19.83 -16.24 -9.40
CA ASN A 82 -19.88 -17.05 -10.62
C ASN A 82 -19.70 -18.55 -10.30
N LYS A 83 -20.70 -19.11 -9.62
CA LYS A 83 -20.91 -20.55 -9.47
C LYS A 83 -22.42 -20.78 -9.53
N ILE A 84 -22.96 -20.71 -10.74
CA ILE A 84 -24.29 -21.22 -11.10
C ILE A 84 -24.05 -22.22 -12.22
#